data_AF-A0A6G1KMJ0-F1
#
_entry.id   AF-A0A6G1KMJ0-F1
#
_cell.length_a   1.000
_cell.length_b   1.000
_cell.length_c   1.000
_cell.angle_alpha   90.00
_cell.angle_beta   90.00
_cell.angle_gamma   90.00
#
_symmetry.space_group_name_H-M   'P 1'
#
loop_
_entity.id
_entity.type
_entity.pdbx_description
1 polymer ?
#
loop_
_entity_poly.entity_id
_entity_poly.type
_entity_poly.pdbx_seq_one_letter_code
_entity_poly.pdbx_strand_id
1 'polypeptide(L)'
;MGVTFSQIEQHSTEDPHFLFLDLPAEIRVKIYEEVLVVGKIFYTPNDYDIWNGNRCRGHKLFRKPELQLLRVSKQIHAEAEPVYLSRNLFVLPIKWPDFQPFKELSHFHIRDMESNARHLFSVSGLSHIKNVGVAVDQSLCEGSAKVLGSDCWKRDELVYGEPPFTQLSRLKRLEKAHEIHLSHVRDVWRGMLGHLAHFQSRLKYIEIDFTNAFCPIGDCRPIWAASCGWIETMKPESVDIIGLQTLRERREFIYHVIMDGKASEWDLEEKYALRFRNIGQAVPWDRWMIEGEMEDESKHYVCL
;
A
#
# COMPACT_ATOMS: atom_id res chain seq x y z
N MET A 1 52.64 -64.76 -27.96
CA MET A 1 51.26 -64.51 -27.51
C MET A 1 51.28 -63.28 -26.64
N GLY A 2 51.14 -62.10 -27.27
CA GLY A 2 51.10 -60.82 -26.58
C GLY A 2 49.65 -60.46 -26.30
N VAL A 3 49.31 -60.24 -25.04
CA VAL A 3 48.02 -59.71 -24.62
C VAL A 3 48.21 -58.21 -24.43
N THR A 4 47.78 -57.44 -25.42
CA THR A 4 47.64 -55.99 -25.35
C THR A 4 46.50 -55.65 -24.39
N PHE A 5 46.85 -55.05 -23.25
CA PHE A 5 45.90 -54.37 -22.39
C PHE A 5 45.41 -53.11 -23.10
N SER A 6 44.20 -53.18 -23.62
CA SER A 6 43.41 -52.04 -24.07
C SER A 6 43.19 -51.09 -22.90
N GLN A 7 43.76 -49.88 -22.99
CA GLN A 7 43.42 -48.76 -22.14
C GLN A 7 41.94 -48.42 -22.38
N ILE A 8 41.10 -48.70 -21.39
CA ILE A 8 39.74 -48.15 -21.32
C ILE A 8 39.93 -46.71 -20.87
N GLU A 9 39.83 -45.77 -21.81
CA GLU A 9 39.69 -44.35 -21.51
C GLU A 9 38.40 -44.16 -20.72
N GLN A 10 38.55 -43.93 -19.40
CA GLN A 10 37.47 -43.43 -18.56
C GLN A 10 37.20 -41.98 -18.96
N HIS A 11 36.29 -41.78 -19.92
CA HIS A 11 35.63 -40.49 -20.08
C HIS A 11 34.83 -40.19 -18.81
N SER A 12 35.36 -39.33 -17.94
CA SER A 12 34.61 -38.74 -16.83
C SER A 12 33.44 -37.94 -17.40
N THR A 13 32.25 -38.52 -17.32
CA THR A 13 30.96 -37.91 -17.63
C THR A 13 30.51 -37.02 -16.47
N GLU A 14 31.39 -36.14 -15.99
CA GLU A 14 30.99 -35.11 -15.04
C GLU A 14 30.44 -33.94 -15.85
N ASP A 15 29.10 -33.81 -15.86
CA ASP A 15 28.45 -32.60 -16.34
C ASP A 15 29.14 -31.39 -15.69
N PRO A 16 29.46 -30.33 -16.46
CA PRO A 16 30.08 -29.15 -15.89
C PRO A 16 29.08 -28.45 -14.96
N HIS A 17 29.14 -28.80 -13.68
CA HIS A 17 28.46 -28.08 -12.62
C HIS A 17 29.21 -26.77 -12.36
N PHE A 18 28.50 -25.65 -12.38
CA PHE A 18 29.03 -24.36 -11.96
C PHE A 18 28.38 -23.96 -10.63
N LEU A 19 29.13 -23.26 -9.77
CA LEU A 19 28.56 -22.73 -8.54
C LEU A 19 27.75 -21.47 -8.85
N PHE A 20 26.63 -21.29 -8.16
CA PHE A 20 25.77 -20.13 -8.37
C PHE A 20 26.52 -18.78 -8.21
N LEU A 21 27.44 -18.70 -7.25
CA LEU A 21 28.23 -17.48 -7.01
C LEU A 21 29.36 -17.27 -8.02
N ASP A 22 29.71 -18.28 -8.83
CA ASP A 22 30.66 -18.13 -9.94
C ASP A 22 30.02 -17.49 -11.18
N LEU A 23 28.68 -17.45 -11.24
CA LEU A 23 27.97 -16.72 -12.27
C LEU A 23 28.28 -15.21 -12.19
N PRO A 24 28.33 -14.48 -13.31
CA PRO A 24 28.37 -13.02 -13.28
C PRO A 24 27.17 -12.42 -12.51
N ALA A 25 27.39 -11.29 -11.85
CA ALA A 25 26.37 -10.65 -11.02
C ALA A 25 25.09 -10.32 -11.81
N GLU A 26 25.22 -9.96 -13.09
CA GLU A 26 24.13 -9.66 -13.99
C GLU A 26 23.22 -10.88 -14.23
N ILE A 27 23.83 -12.08 -14.31
CA ILE A 27 23.09 -13.33 -14.46
C ILE A 27 22.40 -13.69 -13.14
N ARG A 28 23.07 -13.51 -12.00
CA ARG A 28 22.45 -13.71 -10.69
C ARG A 28 21.25 -12.79 -10.47
N VAL A 29 21.36 -11.51 -10.87
CA VAL A 29 20.25 -10.55 -10.81
C VAL A 29 19.06 -11.00 -11.66
N LYS A 30 19.28 -11.53 -12.88
CA LYS A 30 18.19 -12.12 -13.68
C LYS A 30 17.51 -13.29 -12.97
N ILE A 31 18.29 -14.14 -12.30
CA ILE A 31 17.74 -15.25 -11.51
C ILE A 31 16.93 -14.72 -10.31
N TYR A 32 17.44 -13.69 -9.61
CA TYR A 32 16.70 -13.03 -8.53
C TYR A 32 15.39 -12.41 -9.02
N GLU A 33 15.41 -11.76 -10.19
CA GLU A 33 14.20 -11.21 -10.81
C GLU A 33 13.16 -12.30 -11.06
N GLU A 34 13.59 -13.42 -11.64
CA GLU A 34 12.69 -14.53 -11.96
C GLU A 34 12.02 -15.11 -10.71
N VAL A 35 12.71 -15.20 -9.57
CA VAL A 35 12.17 -15.88 -8.38
C VAL A 35 11.59 -14.93 -7.32
N LEU A 36 11.94 -13.65 -7.33
CA LEU A 36 11.50 -12.66 -6.32
C LEU A 36 10.52 -11.62 -6.86
N VAL A 37 10.42 -11.42 -8.18
CA VAL A 37 9.48 -10.45 -8.76
C VAL A 37 8.20 -11.15 -9.17
N VAL A 38 7.09 -10.74 -8.55
CA VAL A 38 5.77 -11.37 -8.69
C VAL A 38 4.66 -10.36 -8.97
N GLY A 39 5.01 -9.10 -9.21
CA GLY A 39 4.05 -8.04 -9.46
C GLY A 39 3.52 -7.42 -8.17
N LYS A 40 2.56 -8.07 -7.51
CA LYS A 40 1.93 -7.57 -6.27
C LYS A 40 2.24 -8.46 -5.07
N ILE A 41 2.54 -7.84 -3.94
CA ILE A 41 2.79 -8.50 -2.66
C ILE A 41 1.78 -7.95 -1.64
N PHE A 42 0.93 -8.83 -1.14
CA PHE A 42 -0.12 -8.49 -0.17
C PHE A 42 0.36 -8.84 1.24
N TYR A 43 0.42 -7.84 2.12
CA TYR A 43 0.79 -8.05 3.52
C TYR A 43 -0.39 -8.60 4.31
N THR A 44 -0.38 -9.93 4.54
CA THR A 44 -1.31 -10.65 5.44
C THR A 44 -2.73 -10.07 5.43
N PRO A 45 -3.42 -10.09 4.26
CA PRO A 45 -4.77 -9.55 4.19
C PRO A 45 -5.65 -10.30 5.18
N ASN A 46 -6.32 -9.56 6.06
CA ASN A 46 -7.29 -10.15 6.99
C ASN A 46 -8.64 -10.34 6.27
N ASP A 47 -9.62 -10.95 6.94
CA ASP A 47 -10.94 -11.18 6.35
C ASP A 47 -11.56 -9.85 5.87
N TYR A 48 -11.41 -8.77 6.64
CA TYR A 48 -11.89 -7.46 6.23
C TYR A 48 -11.22 -6.99 4.92
N ASP A 49 -9.90 -7.10 4.78
CA ASP A 49 -9.19 -6.73 3.55
C ASP A 49 -9.63 -7.56 2.33
N ILE A 50 -10.03 -8.83 2.55
CA ILE A 50 -10.48 -9.75 1.50
C ILE A 50 -11.93 -9.46 1.09
N TRP A 51 -12.82 -9.21 2.06
CA TRP A 51 -14.25 -9.01 1.81
C TRP A 51 -14.60 -7.57 1.48
N ASN A 52 -13.86 -6.61 2.01
CA ASN A 52 -14.20 -5.19 1.93
C ASN A 52 -13.57 -4.52 0.71
N GLY A 53 -13.82 -5.04 -0.49
CA GLY A 53 -13.54 -4.34 -1.74
C GLY A 53 -12.62 -5.08 -2.72
N ASN A 54 -12.20 -4.37 -3.76
CA ASN A 54 -11.46 -4.95 -4.88
C ASN A 54 -9.94 -4.92 -4.72
N ARG A 55 -9.42 -4.30 -3.66
CA ARG A 55 -7.99 -4.13 -3.42
C ARG A 55 -7.22 -5.44 -3.38
N CYS A 56 -7.76 -6.43 -2.65
CA CYS A 56 -7.16 -7.77 -2.49
C CYS A 56 -7.83 -8.81 -3.40
N ARG A 57 -8.63 -8.37 -4.39
CA ARG A 57 -9.26 -9.26 -5.35
C ARG A 57 -8.19 -9.97 -6.17
N GLY A 58 -8.34 -11.29 -6.32
CA GLY A 58 -7.37 -12.10 -7.03
C GLY A 58 -5.99 -12.16 -6.37
N HIS A 59 -5.83 -11.78 -5.08
CA HIS A 59 -4.51 -11.84 -4.42
C HIS A 59 -3.87 -13.24 -4.46
N LYS A 60 -4.70 -14.30 -4.53
CA LYS A 60 -4.26 -15.69 -4.68
C LYS A 60 -3.75 -16.04 -6.08
N LEU A 61 -4.08 -15.22 -7.09
CA LEU A 61 -3.65 -15.38 -8.48
C LEU A 61 -2.26 -14.81 -8.73
N PHE A 62 -1.67 -14.08 -7.78
CA PHE A 62 -0.29 -13.63 -7.85
C PHE A 62 0.66 -14.73 -7.34
N ARG A 63 1.75 -14.96 -8.06
CA ARG A 63 2.84 -15.85 -7.62
C ARG A 63 3.38 -15.38 -6.25
N LYS A 64 3.79 -16.31 -5.40
CA LYS A 64 4.50 -15.98 -4.15
C LYS A 64 6.00 -15.88 -4.43
N PRO A 65 6.69 -14.85 -3.90
CA PRO A 65 8.13 -14.73 -4.08
C PRO A 65 8.86 -15.76 -3.23
N GLU A 66 9.97 -16.31 -3.74
CA GLU A 66 10.78 -17.32 -3.04
C GLU A 66 11.71 -16.69 -1.99
N LEU A 67 11.13 -16.16 -0.92
CA LEU A 67 11.83 -15.40 0.12
C LEU A 67 12.90 -16.21 0.88
N GLN A 68 12.88 -17.54 0.78
CA GLN A 68 13.93 -18.40 1.35
C GLN A 68 15.31 -18.07 0.78
N LEU A 69 15.36 -17.59 -0.47
CA LEU A 69 16.59 -17.17 -1.12
C LEU A 69 17.31 -16.05 -0.34
N LEU A 70 16.56 -15.12 0.26
CA LEU A 70 17.09 -14.02 1.05
C LEU A 70 17.79 -14.48 2.33
N ARG A 71 17.69 -15.76 2.68
CA ARG A 71 18.27 -16.35 3.91
C ARG A 71 19.49 -17.24 3.63
N VAL A 72 19.84 -17.48 2.37
CA VAL A 72 20.90 -18.43 1.99
C VAL A 72 22.28 -17.95 2.41
N SER A 73 22.65 -16.72 2.06
CA SER A 73 23.93 -16.11 2.44
C SER A 73 23.85 -14.60 2.47
N LYS A 74 24.80 -13.94 3.16
CA LYS A 74 24.87 -12.47 3.24
C LYS A 74 25.03 -11.82 1.86
N GLN A 75 25.82 -12.44 0.97
CA GLN A 75 26.04 -11.92 -0.38
C GLN A 75 24.74 -11.99 -1.20
N ILE A 76 24.05 -13.14 -1.21
CA ILE A 76 22.78 -13.29 -1.92
C ILE A 76 21.75 -12.31 -1.36
N HIS A 77 21.66 -12.17 -0.04
CA HIS A 77 20.77 -11.21 0.59
C HIS A 77 21.02 -9.78 0.11
N ALA A 78 22.28 -9.33 0.13
CA ALA A 78 22.67 -7.98 -0.28
C ALA A 78 22.40 -7.69 -1.76
N GLU A 79 22.52 -8.69 -2.64
CA GLU A 79 22.23 -8.54 -4.07
C GLU A 79 20.74 -8.64 -4.40
N ALA A 80 20.02 -9.56 -3.73
CA ALA A 80 18.66 -9.94 -4.10
C ALA A 80 17.57 -9.09 -3.41
N GLU A 81 17.81 -8.63 -2.17
CA GLU A 81 16.84 -7.80 -1.43
C GLU A 81 16.50 -6.49 -2.18
N PRO A 82 17.46 -5.73 -2.74
CA PRO A 82 17.16 -4.56 -3.57
C PRO A 82 16.26 -4.86 -4.77
N VAL A 83 16.46 -6.01 -5.43
CA VAL A 83 15.65 -6.45 -6.58
C VAL A 83 14.22 -6.72 -6.14
N TYR A 84 14.05 -7.47 -5.05
CA TYR A 84 12.74 -7.77 -4.45
C TYR A 84 11.97 -6.50 -4.07
N LEU A 85 12.63 -5.57 -3.36
CA LEU A 85 11.99 -4.35 -2.84
C LEU A 85 11.69 -3.31 -3.93
N SER A 86 12.52 -3.21 -4.96
CA SER A 86 12.35 -2.15 -5.98
C SER A 86 11.40 -2.48 -7.12
N ARG A 87 11.17 -3.77 -7.38
CA ARG A 87 10.44 -4.23 -8.58
C ARG A 87 9.05 -4.77 -8.33
N ASN A 88 8.66 -4.96 -7.08
CA ASN A 88 7.31 -5.35 -6.71
C ASN A 88 6.49 -4.15 -6.25
N LEU A 89 5.17 -4.28 -6.36
CA LEU A 89 4.17 -3.44 -5.69
C LEU A 89 3.83 -4.03 -4.33
N PHE A 90 4.10 -3.28 -3.27
CA PHE A 90 3.73 -3.68 -1.91
C PHE A 90 2.36 -3.11 -1.57
N VAL A 91 1.35 -3.97 -1.51
CA VAL A 91 -0.01 -3.63 -1.09
C VAL A 91 -0.04 -3.67 0.43
N LEU A 92 -0.04 -2.48 1.04
CA LEU A 92 0.07 -2.32 2.49
C LEU A 92 -1.29 -2.58 3.18
N PRO A 93 -1.31 -3.04 4.44
CA PRO A 93 -2.55 -3.15 5.21
C PRO A 93 -3.20 -1.77 5.37
N ILE A 94 -4.52 -1.72 5.64
CA ILE A 94 -5.22 -0.44 5.83
C ILE A 94 -4.54 0.40 6.93
N LYS A 95 -4.32 -0.19 8.10
CA LYS A 95 -3.64 0.44 9.25
C LYS A 95 -2.12 0.27 9.23
N TRP A 96 -1.49 0.24 8.05
CA TRP A 96 -0.06 -0.02 7.92
C TRP A 96 0.88 0.84 8.78
N PRO A 97 0.58 2.11 9.15
CA PRO A 97 1.46 2.86 10.04
C PRO A 97 1.57 2.25 11.44
N ASP A 98 0.50 1.60 11.92
CA ASP A 98 0.45 0.94 13.24
C ASP A 98 1.42 -0.25 13.32
N PHE A 99 1.83 -0.80 12.18
CA PHE A 99 2.77 -1.91 12.10
C PHE A 99 4.24 -1.48 12.22
N GLN A 100 4.50 -0.17 12.43
CA GLN A 100 5.85 0.39 12.44
C GLN A 100 6.65 -0.13 11.22
N PRO A 101 6.29 0.29 10.00
CA PRO A 101 6.74 -0.33 8.75
C PRO A 101 8.26 -0.50 8.65
N PHE A 102 9.02 0.36 9.36
CA PHE A 102 10.46 0.32 9.48
C PHE A 102 10.90 0.39 10.94
N LYS A 103 11.94 -0.37 11.30
CA LYS A 103 12.49 -0.46 12.66
C LYS A 103 13.08 0.86 13.20
N GLU A 104 13.66 1.68 12.32
CA GLU A 104 14.46 2.86 12.70
C GLU A 104 13.65 4.14 12.95
N LEU A 105 12.38 4.20 12.54
CA LEU A 105 11.55 5.42 12.68
C LEU A 105 10.80 5.52 14.02
N SER A 106 11.04 4.57 14.93
CA SER A 106 10.40 4.48 16.25
C SER A 106 10.75 5.61 17.23
N HIS A 107 11.54 6.60 16.81
CA HIS A 107 11.82 7.81 17.60
C HIS A 107 10.63 8.78 17.71
N PHE A 108 9.60 8.64 16.85
CA PHE A 108 8.35 9.37 17.06
C PHE A 108 7.47 8.62 18.07
N HIS A 109 7.58 9.06 19.32
CA HIS A 109 6.82 8.57 20.48
C HIS A 109 5.30 8.49 20.23
N ILE A 110 4.80 7.27 20.03
CA ILE A 110 3.52 6.87 20.64
C ILE A 110 3.90 5.98 21.81
N ARG A 111 4.01 6.58 23.00
CA ARG A 111 4.10 5.84 24.26
C ARG A 111 2.83 4.98 24.37
N ASP A 112 3.00 3.72 24.78
CA ASP A 112 1.97 2.78 25.26
C ASP A 112 1.50 1.64 24.34
N MET A 113 2.18 1.30 23.24
CA MET A 113 2.00 -0.04 22.64
C MET A 113 3.26 -0.89 22.77
N GLU A 114 3.17 -1.91 23.61
CA GLU A 114 4.21 -2.92 23.84
C GLU A 114 4.72 -3.51 22.52
N SER A 115 6.05 -3.50 22.38
CA SER A 115 6.82 -3.62 21.15
C SER A 115 6.91 -5.05 20.57
N ASN A 116 5.77 -5.72 20.39
CA ASN A 116 5.70 -6.97 19.60
C ASN A 116 5.24 -6.73 18.15
N ALA A 117 5.11 -5.46 17.73
CA ALA A 117 4.71 -5.13 16.37
C ALA A 117 5.75 -5.66 15.36
N ARG A 118 5.31 -6.58 14.49
CA ARG A 118 6.12 -7.12 13.40
C ARG A 118 6.25 -6.05 12.31
N HIS A 119 7.45 -5.50 12.16
CA HIS A 119 7.76 -4.56 11.08
C HIS A 119 7.43 -5.16 9.71
N LEU A 120 6.91 -4.33 8.79
CA LEU A 120 6.58 -4.76 7.44
C LEU A 120 7.83 -4.98 6.58
N PHE A 121 8.86 -4.16 6.79
CA PHE A 121 10.08 -4.14 5.99
C PHE A 121 11.35 -4.18 6.84
N SER A 122 12.44 -4.61 6.22
CA SER A 122 13.79 -4.37 6.71
C SER A 122 14.14 -2.88 6.61
N VAL A 123 15.25 -2.47 7.21
CA VAL A 123 15.78 -1.10 7.07
C VAL A 123 16.05 -0.76 5.60
N SER A 124 16.49 -1.73 4.79
CA SER A 124 16.68 -1.57 3.35
C SER A 124 15.40 -1.16 2.62
N GLY A 125 14.22 -1.45 3.18
CA GLY A 125 12.92 -1.00 2.66
C GLY A 125 12.85 0.51 2.46
N LEU A 126 13.46 1.29 3.36
CA LEU A 126 13.45 2.77 3.30
C LEU A 126 14.03 3.31 1.99
N SER A 127 15.07 2.65 1.46
CA SER A 127 15.83 3.12 0.29
C SER A 127 15.50 2.36 -1.00
N HIS A 128 14.92 1.17 -0.91
CA HIS A 128 14.70 0.32 -2.08
C HIS A 128 13.24 0.20 -2.51
N ILE A 129 12.26 0.41 -1.64
CA ILE A 129 10.85 0.33 -2.03
C ILE A 129 10.51 1.48 -2.98
N LYS A 130 9.99 1.13 -4.15
CA LYS A 130 9.60 2.09 -5.20
C LYS A 130 8.11 2.10 -5.49
N ASN A 131 7.39 1.03 -5.18
CA ASN A 131 5.99 0.90 -5.59
C ASN A 131 5.17 0.47 -4.38
N VAL A 132 4.15 1.26 -4.04
CA VAL A 132 3.26 0.96 -2.91
C VAL A 132 1.81 1.11 -3.31
N GLY A 133 0.96 0.25 -2.74
CA GLY A 133 -0.48 0.41 -2.75
C GLY A 133 -0.98 0.68 -1.35
N VAL A 134 -1.81 1.71 -1.15
CA VAL A 134 -2.45 2.08 0.13
C VAL A 134 -3.95 2.27 -0.05
N ALA A 135 -4.73 2.15 1.02
CA ALA A 135 -6.17 2.32 0.97
C ALA A 135 -6.60 3.41 1.94
N VAL A 136 -7.54 4.23 1.48
CA VAL A 136 -8.29 5.16 2.32
C VAL A 136 -9.62 4.48 2.62
N ASP A 137 -9.79 4.07 3.86
CA ASP A 137 -10.87 3.18 4.27
C ASP A 137 -11.54 3.68 5.56
N GLN A 138 -12.84 3.45 5.69
CA GLN A 138 -13.63 3.80 6.88
C GLN A 138 -13.04 3.19 8.16
N SER A 139 -12.48 1.98 8.09
CA SER A 139 -11.90 1.28 9.23
C SER A 139 -10.67 1.96 9.82
N LEU A 140 -10.01 2.86 9.08
CA LEU A 140 -8.97 3.73 9.65
C LEU A 140 -9.48 4.53 10.85
N CYS A 141 -10.78 4.84 10.87
CA CYS A 141 -11.43 5.60 11.93
C CYS A 141 -12.17 4.71 12.96
N GLU A 142 -12.20 3.38 12.76
CA GLU A 142 -12.76 2.44 13.73
C GLU A 142 -11.89 2.38 14.98
N GLY A 143 -12.49 2.71 16.14
CA GLY A 143 -11.77 2.89 17.41
C GLY A 143 -11.71 4.35 17.88
N SER A 144 -12.11 5.30 17.03
CA SER A 144 -12.20 6.72 17.38
C SER A 144 -13.40 7.08 18.26
N ALA A 145 -14.00 6.14 19.01
CA ALA A 145 -15.15 6.40 19.88
C ALA A 145 -14.94 7.58 20.87
N LYS A 146 -13.68 7.94 21.15
CA LYS A 146 -13.29 9.13 21.92
C LYS A 146 -13.62 10.47 21.24
N VAL A 147 -13.82 10.50 19.92
CA VAL A 147 -14.08 11.70 19.11
C VAL A 147 -15.48 12.27 19.34
N LEU A 148 -16.43 11.46 19.83
CA LEU A 148 -17.72 11.93 20.35
C LEU A 148 -17.73 12.08 21.87
N GLY A 149 -16.55 12.16 22.50
CA GLY A 149 -16.44 12.45 23.92
C GLY A 149 -17.01 13.84 24.23
N SER A 150 -17.57 14.00 25.44
CA SER A 150 -18.20 15.27 25.83
C SER A 150 -17.24 16.47 25.77
N ASP A 151 -15.94 16.19 25.82
CA ASP A 151 -14.89 17.20 25.82
C ASP A 151 -14.76 17.88 24.46
N CYS A 152 -15.08 17.19 23.36
CA CYS A 152 -14.99 17.73 22.01
C CYS A 152 -15.99 18.88 21.81
N TRP A 153 -17.28 18.68 22.12
CA TRP A 153 -18.27 19.74 21.97
C TRP A 153 -18.23 20.78 23.09
N LYS A 154 -17.82 20.42 24.32
CA LYS A 154 -17.59 21.41 25.40
C LYS A 154 -16.51 22.40 25.04
N ARG A 155 -15.46 21.95 24.34
CA ARG A 155 -14.42 22.86 23.82
C ARG A 155 -15.03 23.85 22.84
N ASP A 156 -15.88 23.40 21.92
CA ASP A 156 -16.49 24.29 20.94
C ASP A 156 -17.46 25.31 21.58
N GLU A 157 -18.22 24.89 22.60
CA GLU A 157 -19.06 25.78 23.41
C GLU A 157 -18.25 26.90 24.07
N LEU A 158 -17.07 26.55 24.63
CA LEU A 158 -16.19 27.50 25.31
C LEU A 158 -15.44 28.41 24.33
N VAL A 159 -14.94 27.88 23.22
CA VAL A 159 -14.05 28.60 22.29
C VAL A 159 -14.85 29.46 21.30
N TYR A 160 -15.97 28.95 20.79
CA TYR A 160 -16.74 29.61 19.73
C TYR A 160 -18.04 30.22 20.24
N GLY A 161 -18.37 30.09 21.53
CA GLY A 161 -19.62 30.59 22.10
C GLY A 161 -20.86 29.89 21.55
N GLU A 162 -20.69 28.68 21.04
CA GLU A 162 -21.78 27.86 20.50
C GLU A 162 -22.78 27.49 21.60
N PRO A 163 -24.09 27.38 21.29
CA PRO A 163 -25.07 26.90 22.26
C PRO A 163 -24.66 25.53 22.83
N PRO A 164 -24.94 25.28 24.12
CA PRO A 164 -24.67 23.98 24.72
C PRO A 164 -25.23 22.84 23.87
N PHE A 165 -24.49 21.75 23.72
CA PHE A 165 -24.90 20.59 22.93
C PHE A 165 -26.28 20.07 23.36
N THR A 166 -26.60 20.17 24.66
CA THR A 166 -27.88 19.80 25.25
C THR A 166 -29.05 20.72 24.87
N GLN A 167 -28.79 21.91 24.37
CA GLN A 167 -29.80 22.87 23.89
C GLN A 167 -30.02 22.76 22.37
N LEU A 168 -29.11 22.11 21.65
CA LEU A 168 -29.26 21.87 20.21
C LEU A 168 -30.41 20.89 19.94
N SER A 169 -31.10 21.11 18.81
CA SER A 169 -32.08 20.15 18.28
C SER A 169 -31.40 18.83 17.91
N ARG A 170 -32.17 17.74 17.82
CA ARG A 170 -31.62 16.42 17.44
C ARG A 170 -30.87 16.47 16.10
N LEU A 171 -31.43 17.18 15.10
CA LEU A 171 -30.79 17.34 13.79
C LEU A 171 -29.45 18.07 13.92
N LYS A 172 -29.41 19.18 14.67
CA LYS A 172 -28.19 19.97 14.88
C LYS A 172 -27.11 19.20 15.64
N ARG A 173 -27.49 18.34 16.60
CA ARG A 173 -26.55 17.44 17.27
C ARG A 173 -25.93 16.43 16.31
N LEU A 174 -26.74 15.87 15.40
CA LEU A 174 -26.25 14.92 14.39
C LEU A 174 -25.32 15.61 13.39
N GLU A 175 -25.68 16.79 12.90
CA GLU A 175 -24.82 17.61 12.03
C GLU A 175 -23.48 17.90 12.72
N LYS A 176 -23.51 18.38 13.97
CA LYS A 176 -22.30 18.67 14.74
C LYS A 176 -21.44 17.43 14.99
N ALA A 177 -22.07 16.30 15.34
CA ALA A 177 -21.36 15.04 15.50
C ALA A 177 -20.70 14.57 14.20
N HIS A 178 -21.39 14.73 13.06
CA HIS A 178 -20.86 14.41 11.75
C HIS A 178 -19.66 15.31 11.40
N GLU A 179 -19.77 16.63 11.57
CA GLU A 179 -18.66 17.56 11.31
C GLU A 179 -17.42 17.24 12.16
N ILE A 180 -17.61 16.91 13.44
CA ILE A 180 -16.52 16.49 14.33
C ILE A 180 -15.87 15.20 13.80
N HIS A 181 -16.67 14.22 13.36
CA HIS A 181 -16.15 13.02 12.72
C HIS A 181 -15.37 13.33 11.44
N LEU A 182 -15.86 14.21 10.58
CA LEU A 182 -15.17 14.58 9.33
C LEU A 182 -13.83 15.26 9.60
N SER A 183 -13.73 16.11 10.62
CA SER A 183 -12.45 16.67 11.03
C SER A 183 -11.47 15.58 11.46
N HIS A 184 -11.94 14.59 12.22
CA HIS A 184 -11.10 13.47 12.64
C HIS A 184 -10.67 12.58 11.48
N VAL A 185 -11.60 12.26 10.56
CA VAL A 185 -11.33 11.51 9.33
C VAL A 185 -10.20 12.18 8.55
N ARG A 186 -10.27 13.50 8.37
CA ARG A 186 -9.19 14.27 7.74
C ARG A 186 -7.86 14.07 8.45
N ASP A 187 -7.82 14.21 9.77
CA ASP A 187 -6.57 14.12 10.51
C ASP A 187 -5.96 12.70 10.41
N VAL A 188 -6.80 11.66 10.49
CA VAL A 188 -6.36 10.25 10.37
C VAL A 188 -5.89 9.93 8.96
N TRP A 189 -6.69 10.24 7.94
CA TRP A 189 -6.35 9.91 6.55
C TRP A 189 -5.13 10.70 6.08
N ARG A 190 -5.03 11.99 6.44
CA ARG A 190 -3.84 12.81 6.20
C ARG A 190 -2.63 12.27 6.91
N GLY A 191 -2.76 11.85 8.17
CA GLY A 191 -1.67 11.23 8.93
C GLY A 191 -1.16 9.97 8.25
N MET A 192 -2.07 9.07 7.88
CA MET A 192 -1.76 7.82 7.18
C MET A 192 -1.00 8.06 5.86
N LEU A 193 -1.51 8.97 5.01
CA LEU A 193 -0.83 9.30 3.75
C LEU A 193 0.47 10.07 3.97
N GLY A 194 0.56 10.87 5.03
CA GLY A 194 1.78 11.56 5.44
C GLY A 194 2.93 10.60 5.73
N HIS A 195 2.65 9.39 6.23
CA HIS A 195 3.68 8.38 6.44
C HIS A 195 4.35 7.91 5.15
N LEU A 196 3.73 8.10 3.98
CA LEU A 196 4.38 7.81 2.69
C LEU A 196 5.63 8.68 2.47
N ALA A 197 5.73 9.84 3.11
CA ALA A 197 6.94 10.68 3.06
C ALA A 197 8.14 10.07 3.81
N HIS A 198 7.94 9.01 4.60
CA HIS A 198 9.04 8.32 5.31
C HIS A 198 9.88 7.40 4.43
N PHE A 199 9.39 7.03 3.24
CA PHE A 199 10.22 6.34 2.26
C PHE A 199 11.33 7.30 1.82
N GLN A 200 12.58 7.01 2.19
CA GLN A 200 13.75 7.82 1.83
C GLN A 200 13.99 7.82 0.32
N SER A 201 13.57 6.73 -0.31
CA SER A 201 13.60 6.56 -1.74
C SER A 201 12.40 7.21 -2.41
N ARG A 202 12.65 7.90 -3.53
CA ARG A 202 11.57 8.36 -4.41
C ARG A 202 10.71 7.17 -4.83
N LEU A 203 9.46 7.16 -4.40
CA LEU A 203 8.46 6.21 -4.90
C LEU A 203 8.22 6.51 -6.38
N LYS A 204 8.21 5.47 -7.20
CA LYS A 204 7.91 5.55 -8.63
C LYS A 204 6.42 5.42 -8.89
N TYR A 205 5.77 4.49 -8.20
CA TYR A 205 4.36 4.19 -8.42
C TYR A 205 3.61 4.17 -7.09
N ILE A 206 2.48 4.88 -7.03
CA ILE A 206 1.59 4.89 -5.88
C ILE A 206 0.18 4.55 -6.35
N GLU A 207 -0.39 3.51 -5.78
CA GLU A 207 -1.81 3.15 -5.95
C GLU A 207 -2.57 3.52 -4.69
N ILE A 208 -3.66 4.29 -4.82
CA ILE A 208 -4.54 4.63 -3.69
C ILE A 208 -5.96 4.17 -4.01
N ASP A 209 -6.47 3.26 -3.17
CA ASP A 209 -7.84 2.77 -3.25
C ASP A 209 -8.76 3.57 -2.32
N PHE A 210 -9.79 4.19 -2.89
CA PHE A 210 -10.84 4.94 -2.20
C PHE A 210 -12.16 4.18 -2.12
N THR A 211 -12.26 2.94 -2.58
CA THR A 211 -13.51 2.17 -2.69
C THR A 211 -14.38 2.27 -1.42
N ASN A 212 -13.78 2.15 -0.23
CA ASN A 212 -14.50 2.27 1.05
C ASN A 212 -14.13 3.53 1.85
N ALA A 213 -13.80 4.62 1.17
CA ALA A 213 -13.55 5.92 1.80
C ALA A 213 -14.85 6.58 2.29
N PHE A 214 -15.63 5.88 3.11
CA PHE A 214 -16.82 6.40 3.77
C PHE A 214 -16.45 7.06 5.09
N CYS A 215 -17.23 8.06 5.49
CA CYS A 215 -17.17 8.58 6.86
C CYS A 215 -17.60 7.48 7.85
N PRO A 216 -17.30 7.63 9.16
CA PRO A 216 -17.69 6.65 10.18
C PRO A 216 -19.20 6.36 10.26
N ILE A 217 -20.04 7.32 9.85
CA ILE A 217 -21.50 7.19 9.82
C ILE A 217 -21.98 6.42 8.57
N GLY A 218 -21.17 6.39 7.51
CA GLY A 218 -21.50 5.77 6.22
C GLY A 218 -22.39 6.63 5.31
N ASP A 219 -22.67 7.89 5.66
CA ASP A 219 -23.58 8.75 4.89
C ASP A 219 -22.89 9.52 3.75
N CYS A 220 -21.58 9.73 3.83
CA CYS A 220 -20.80 10.45 2.82
C CYS A 220 -19.39 9.87 2.63
N ARG A 221 -18.72 10.31 1.56
CA ARG A 221 -17.34 9.94 1.21
C ARG A 221 -16.48 11.20 1.11
N PRO A 222 -15.79 11.61 2.18
CA PRO A 222 -15.08 12.88 2.23
C PRO A 222 -13.72 12.80 1.53
N ILE A 223 -13.70 12.68 0.19
CA ILE A 223 -12.47 12.49 -0.60
C ILE A 223 -11.45 13.63 -0.39
N TRP A 224 -11.95 14.84 -0.14
CA TRP A 224 -11.16 16.01 0.25
C TRP A 224 -10.29 15.78 1.50
N ALA A 225 -10.69 14.88 2.40
CA ALA A 225 -9.98 14.61 3.65
C ALA A 225 -8.63 13.91 3.46
N ALA A 226 -8.42 13.24 2.32
CA ALA A 226 -7.20 12.50 2.00
C ALA A 226 -6.26 13.26 1.03
N SER A 227 -6.68 14.38 0.46
CA SER A 227 -5.96 15.05 -0.64
C SER A 227 -5.00 16.12 -0.12
N CYS A 228 -3.95 15.72 0.59
CA CYS A 228 -3.11 16.64 1.38
C CYS A 228 -1.77 17.08 0.72
N GLY A 229 -1.75 17.44 -0.56
CA GLY A 229 -0.52 17.92 -1.25
C GLY A 229 0.66 16.94 -1.29
N TRP A 230 0.45 15.69 -0.87
CA TRP A 230 1.50 14.67 -0.74
C TRP A 230 2.12 14.32 -2.10
N ILE A 231 1.36 14.45 -3.21
CA ILE A 231 1.86 14.20 -4.57
C ILE A 231 3.05 15.13 -4.88
N GLU A 232 2.94 16.43 -4.60
CA GLU A 232 4.04 17.38 -4.85
C GLU A 232 5.21 17.18 -3.89
N THR A 233 4.92 16.73 -2.66
CA THR A 233 5.95 16.45 -1.65
C THR A 233 6.77 15.21 -2.04
N MET A 234 6.10 14.16 -2.49
CA MET A 234 6.72 12.86 -2.80
C MET A 234 7.24 12.75 -4.23
N LYS A 235 6.64 13.50 -5.16
CA LYS A 235 6.96 13.53 -6.58
C LYS A 235 7.00 12.14 -7.23
N PRO A 236 5.95 11.31 -7.12
CA PRO A 236 5.95 10.00 -7.77
C PRO A 236 6.15 10.10 -9.29
N GLU A 237 6.50 9.01 -9.96
CA GLU A 237 6.50 8.99 -11.44
C GLU A 237 5.10 8.71 -11.98
N SER A 238 4.27 7.99 -11.20
CA SER A 238 2.91 7.59 -11.58
C SER A 238 2.01 7.42 -10.36
N VAL A 239 0.76 7.84 -10.49
CA VAL A 239 -0.28 7.70 -9.45
C VAL A 239 -1.55 7.10 -10.05
N ASP A 240 -2.00 5.98 -9.50
CA ASP A 240 -3.31 5.41 -9.81
C ASP A 240 -4.27 5.64 -8.64
N ILE A 241 -5.40 6.30 -8.91
CA ILE A 241 -6.49 6.53 -7.96
C ILE A 241 -7.65 5.62 -8.34
N ILE A 242 -8.00 4.70 -7.44
CA ILE A 242 -9.02 3.67 -7.66
C ILE A 242 -10.24 3.98 -6.80
N GLY A 243 -11.44 3.68 -7.32
CA GLY A 243 -12.64 3.61 -6.48
C GLY A 243 -13.40 4.92 -6.30
N LEU A 244 -13.02 6.01 -6.98
CA LEU A 244 -13.86 7.21 -7.04
C LEU A 244 -15.10 6.92 -7.91
N GLN A 245 -16.28 7.07 -7.32
CA GLN A 245 -17.57 6.64 -7.88
C GLN A 245 -18.22 7.73 -8.75
N THR A 246 -17.94 9.00 -8.48
CA THR A 246 -18.60 10.12 -9.16
C THR A 246 -17.60 11.12 -9.76
N LEU A 247 -18.04 11.86 -10.78
CA LEU A 247 -17.25 12.96 -11.33
C LEU A 247 -17.00 14.07 -10.29
N ARG A 248 -17.95 14.24 -9.34
CA ARG A 248 -17.80 15.18 -8.22
C ARG A 248 -16.61 14.81 -7.35
N GLU A 249 -16.51 13.54 -6.95
CA GLU A 249 -15.38 13.03 -6.15
C GLU A 249 -14.04 13.22 -6.86
N ARG A 250 -13.98 12.98 -8.18
CA ARG A 250 -12.76 13.21 -8.98
C ARG A 250 -12.36 14.68 -8.98
N ARG A 251 -13.31 15.58 -9.23
CA ARG A 251 -13.07 17.04 -9.21
C ARG A 251 -12.63 17.52 -7.84
N GLU A 252 -13.27 17.00 -6.79
CA GLU A 252 -12.91 17.31 -5.40
C GLU A 252 -11.48 16.86 -5.09
N PHE A 253 -11.11 15.63 -5.46
CA PHE A 253 -9.73 15.15 -5.33
C PHE A 253 -8.73 16.06 -6.05
N ILE A 254 -8.96 16.37 -7.33
CA ILE A 254 -8.08 17.24 -8.13
C ILE A 254 -7.97 18.62 -7.50
N TYR A 255 -9.11 19.23 -7.16
CA TYR A 255 -9.17 20.56 -6.55
C TYR A 255 -8.32 20.63 -5.28
N HIS A 256 -8.47 19.68 -4.36
CA HIS A 256 -7.72 19.68 -3.11
C HIS A 256 -6.24 19.37 -3.30
N VAL A 257 -5.87 18.48 -4.22
CA VAL A 257 -4.45 18.24 -4.55
C VAL A 257 -3.80 19.52 -5.12
N ILE A 258 -4.49 20.25 -6.00
CA ILE A 258 -4.00 21.51 -6.57
C ILE A 258 -3.87 22.59 -5.48
N MET A 259 -4.91 22.76 -4.66
CA MET A 259 -4.94 23.79 -3.63
C MET A 259 -3.92 23.56 -2.52
N ASP A 260 -3.75 22.31 -2.07
CA ASP A 260 -2.84 21.96 -0.98
C ASP A 260 -1.39 21.78 -1.45
N GLY A 261 -1.21 21.19 -2.64
CA GLY A 261 0.10 20.85 -3.18
C GLY A 261 0.74 21.94 -4.04
N LYS A 262 -0.02 22.96 -4.46
CA LYS A 262 0.40 23.95 -5.47
C LYS A 262 0.81 23.32 -6.82
N ALA A 263 0.31 22.12 -7.11
CA ALA A 263 0.47 21.48 -8.42
C ALA A 263 -0.58 22.04 -9.39
N SER A 264 -0.27 22.11 -10.67
CA SER A 264 -1.28 22.36 -11.71
C SER A 264 -1.95 21.05 -12.14
N GLU A 265 -3.13 21.15 -12.76
CA GLU A 265 -3.78 19.97 -13.38
C GLU A 265 -2.87 19.31 -14.42
N TRP A 266 -2.14 20.12 -15.19
CA TRP A 266 -1.13 19.65 -16.14
C TRP A 266 0.01 18.87 -15.47
N ASP A 267 0.49 19.30 -14.30
CA ASP A 267 1.49 18.53 -13.54
C ASP A 267 0.94 17.18 -13.12
N LEU A 268 -0.32 17.11 -12.69
CA LEU A 268 -0.94 15.85 -12.30
C LEU A 268 -0.99 14.86 -13.46
N GLU A 269 -1.37 15.32 -14.64
CA GLU A 269 -1.49 14.46 -15.83
C GLU A 269 -0.13 14.09 -16.43
N GLU A 270 0.73 15.06 -16.69
CA GLU A 270 1.96 14.84 -17.48
C GLU A 270 3.16 14.47 -16.61
N LYS A 271 3.35 15.14 -15.47
CA LYS A 271 4.52 14.94 -14.60
C LYS A 271 4.33 13.76 -13.66
N TYR A 272 3.11 13.56 -13.18
CA TYR A 272 2.78 12.51 -12.20
C TYR A 272 1.95 11.36 -12.78
N ALA A 273 1.66 11.39 -14.09
CA ALA A 273 0.89 10.36 -14.80
C ALA A 273 -0.36 9.92 -14.02
N LEU A 274 -1.07 10.87 -13.42
CA LEU A 274 -2.24 10.63 -12.58
C LEU A 274 -3.35 9.98 -13.41
N ARG A 275 -3.86 8.84 -12.95
CA ARG A 275 -4.96 8.12 -13.62
C ARG A 275 -6.05 7.78 -12.63
N PHE A 276 -7.28 8.08 -13.02
CA PHE A 276 -8.47 7.62 -12.31
C PHE A 276 -8.95 6.31 -12.90
N ARG A 277 -9.09 5.29 -12.07
CA ARG A 277 -9.53 3.96 -12.47
C ARG A 277 -10.84 3.59 -11.84
N ASN A 278 -11.68 2.96 -12.64
CA ASN A 278 -12.92 2.37 -12.14
C ASN A 278 -12.62 1.12 -11.32
N ILE A 279 -13.55 0.78 -10.44
CA ILE A 279 -13.49 -0.44 -9.63
C ILE A 279 -13.37 -1.66 -10.56
N GLY A 280 -12.33 -2.48 -10.38
CA GLY A 280 -12.06 -3.68 -11.19
C GLY A 280 -11.38 -3.42 -12.54
N GLN A 281 -11.07 -2.17 -12.88
CA GLN A 281 -10.25 -1.86 -14.04
C GLN A 281 -8.81 -2.32 -13.80
N ALA A 282 -8.25 -3.07 -14.75
CA ALA A 282 -6.89 -3.58 -14.63
C ALA A 282 -5.85 -2.45 -14.46
N VAL A 283 -4.90 -2.65 -13.55
CA VAL A 283 -3.68 -1.84 -13.39
C VAL A 283 -2.50 -2.51 -14.08
N PRO A 284 -1.40 -1.79 -14.38
CA PRO A 284 -0.23 -2.39 -15.04
C PRO A 284 0.36 -3.59 -14.30
N TRP A 285 0.14 -3.67 -12.99
CA TRP A 285 0.60 -4.75 -12.13
C TRP A 285 -0.22 -6.03 -12.24
N ASP A 286 -1.45 -5.96 -12.75
CA ASP A 286 -2.33 -7.11 -12.88
C ASP A 286 -1.87 -8.07 -14.00
N ARG A 287 -0.99 -7.63 -14.90
CA ARG A 287 -0.34 -8.49 -15.90
C ARG A 287 0.50 -9.64 -15.29
N TRP A 288 0.80 -9.56 -14.00
CA TRP A 288 1.56 -10.58 -13.27
C TRP A 288 0.66 -11.65 -12.62
N MET A 289 -0.66 -11.51 -12.73
CA MET A 289 -1.56 -12.58 -12.35
C MET A 289 -1.32 -13.78 -13.25
N ILE A 290 -1.26 -14.97 -12.65
CA ILE A 290 -1.20 -16.23 -13.39
C ILE A 290 -2.51 -16.34 -14.19
N GLU A 291 -2.39 -16.61 -15.50
CA GLU A 291 -3.56 -16.84 -16.36
C GLU A 291 -4.34 -18.06 -15.81
N GLY A 292 -5.46 -17.78 -15.13
CA GLY A 292 -6.28 -18.80 -14.47
C GLY A 292 -7.46 -18.17 -13.73
N GLU A 293 -8.67 -18.44 -14.23
CA GLU A 293 -9.95 -18.28 -13.52
C GLU A 293 -10.32 -16.87 -12.99
N MET A 294 -10.20 -15.82 -13.81
CA MET A 294 -11.05 -14.63 -13.54
C MET A 294 -12.55 -14.92 -13.77
N GLU A 295 -12.89 -16.01 -14.48
CA GLU A 295 -14.27 -16.29 -14.91
C GLU A 295 -15.20 -16.82 -13.81
N ASP A 296 -14.70 -17.33 -12.66
CA ASP A 296 -15.58 -18.03 -11.70
C ASP A 296 -15.81 -17.31 -10.36
N GLU A 297 -14.94 -16.38 -9.93
CA GLU A 297 -15.22 -15.61 -8.71
C GLU A 297 -16.36 -14.61 -8.88
N SER A 298 -16.72 -14.23 -10.12
CA SER A 298 -17.87 -13.34 -10.37
C SER A 298 -19.23 -13.99 -10.11
N LYS A 299 -19.30 -15.32 -9.97
CA LYS A 299 -20.56 -16.06 -9.72
C LYS A 299 -20.87 -16.30 -8.24
N HIS A 300 -19.98 -15.93 -7.32
CA HIS A 300 -20.20 -16.13 -5.87
C HIS A 300 -20.46 -14.86 -5.08
N TYR A 301 -20.57 -13.70 -5.76
CA TYR A 301 -20.94 -12.42 -5.13
C TYR A 301 -22.32 -11.91 -5.57
N VAL A 302 -23.23 -12.81 -5.93
CA VAL A 302 -24.66 -12.50 -5.85
C VAL A 302 -25.07 -12.77 -4.40
N CYS A 303 -24.83 -11.80 -3.52
CA CYS A 303 -25.46 -11.79 -2.20
C CYS A 303 -26.69 -10.88 -2.24
N LEU A 304 -27.79 -11.52 -1.82
CA LEU A 304 -29.09 -11.06 -1.35
C LEU A 304 -29.11 -9.67 -0.68
#